data_AF-A0A8S9BQD3-F1
#
_entry.id   AF-A0A8S9BQD3-F1
#
_cell.length_a   1.000
_cell.length_b   1.000
_cell.length_c   1.000
_cell.angle_alpha   90.00
_cell.angle_beta   90.00
_cell.angle_gamma   90.00
#
_symmetry.space_group_name_H-M   'P 1'
#
loop_
_entity.id
_entity.type
_entity.pdbx_description
1 polymer ?
#
loop_
_entity_poly.entity_id
_entity_poly.type
_entity_poly.pdbx_seq_one_letter_code
_entity_poly.pdbx_strand_id
1 'polypeptide(L)'
;MFGNRRTLINRPSHEGSYVESSATAGFAFGILKALRLRYIKGEEFRASAIQAVKAVLAKVSEEGELMEVSFGTAMGHTLQHYMDIDRTSMPYGQAMAIMALGEFLRVFI
;
A
#
# COMPACT_ATOMS: atom_id res chain seq x y z
N MET A 1 -2.77 2.86 -13.89
CA MET A 1 -3.75 3.33 -12.89
C MET A 1 -3.50 2.55 -11.60
N PHE A 2 -3.37 3.22 -10.47
CA PHE A 2 -2.74 2.70 -9.25
C PHE A 2 -3.75 2.05 -8.29
N GLY A 3 -4.00 0.74 -8.45
CA GLY A 3 -4.67 -0.08 -7.44
C GLY A 3 -3.67 -0.65 -6.45
N ASN A 4 -3.58 -1.98 -6.42
CA ASN A 4 -2.59 -2.72 -5.64
C ASN A 4 -1.16 -2.38 -6.07
N ARG A 5 -0.28 -2.19 -5.09
CA ARG A 5 1.15 -2.02 -5.31
C ARG A 5 1.83 -3.37 -5.19
N ARG A 6 2.84 -3.56 -6.03
CA ARG A 6 3.60 -4.80 -6.12
C ARG A 6 4.89 -4.64 -5.34
N THR A 7 5.37 -5.72 -4.73
CA THR A 7 6.63 -5.72 -3.96
C THR A 7 7.79 -5.19 -4.78
N LEU A 8 7.91 -5.62 -6.04
CA LEU A 8 8.75 -4.98 -7.05
C LEU A 8 7.87 -4.09 -7.95
N ILE A 9 7.99 -2.78 -7.75
CA ILE A 9 7.07 -1.77 -8.29
C ILE A 9 6.97 -1.80 -9.82
N ASN A 10 8.08 -2.12 -10.51
CA ASN A 10 8.20 -2.14 -11.96
C ASN A 10 8.09 -3.53 -12.60
N ARG A 11 7.81 -4.58 -11.82
CA ARG A 11 7.71 -5.96 -12.31
C ARG A 11 6.26 -6.45 -12.29
N PRO A 12 5.75 -7.09 -13.36
CA PRO A 12 4.39 -7.62 -13.39
C PRO A 12 4.22 -8.85 -12.49
N SER A 13 2.97 -9.14 -12.10
CA SER A 13 2.69 -10.28 -11.22
C SER A 13 2.91 -11.65 -11.88
N HIS A 14 2.83 -11.74 -13.20
CA HIS A 14 3.20 -12.96 -13.93
C HIS A 14 4.72 -13.25 -13.90
N GLU A 15 5.55 -12.25 -13.57
CA GLU A 15 6.98 -12.42 -13.29
C GLU A 15 7.26 -12.74 -11.80
N GLY A 16 6.23 -13.03 -10.99
CA GLY A 16 6.37 -13.40 -9.58
C GLY A 16 6.30 -12.24 -8.58
N SER A 17 6.19 -10.99 -9.04
CA SER A 17 6.03 -9.84 -8.13
C SER A 17 4.62 -9.74 -7.56
N TYR A 18 4.44 -10.21 -6.34
CA TYR A 18 3.17 -10.22 -5.63
C TYR A 18 2.68 -8.82 -5.22
N VAL A 19 1.39 -8.72 -4.91
CA VAL A 19 0.75 -7.52 -4.33
C VAL A 19 1.10 -7.40 -2.86
N GLU A 20 1.53 -6.22 -2.43
CA GLU A 20 1.98 -5.95 -1.08
C GLU A 20 1.13 -4.82 -0.46
N SER A 21 0.42 -5.16 0.61
CA SER A 21 -0.62 -4.31 1.19
C SER A 21 -0.05 -3.10 1.92
N SER A 22 1.10 -3.24 2.58
CA SER A 22 1.63 -2.20 3.44
C SER A 22 2.21 -1.02 2.65
N ALA A 23 2.92 -1.30 1.56
CA ALA A 23 3.35 -0.33 0.55
C ALA A 23 2.14 0.32 -0.10
N THR A 24 1.08 -0.44 -0.42
CA THR A 24 -0.17 0.14 -0.95
C THR A 24 -0.76 1.17 0.01
N ALA A 25 -0.80 0.87 1.32
CA ALA A 25 -1.23 1.82 2.36
C ALA A 25 -0.28 3.04 2.46
N GLY A 26 1.03 2.82 2.42
CA GLY A 26 2.02 3.91 2.41
C GLY A 26 1.86 4.87 1.23
N PHE A 27 1.64 4.34 0.02
CA PHE A 27 1.35 5.17 -1.16
C PHE A 27 0.02 5.90 -1.04
N ALA A 28 -1.03 5.25 -0.53
CA ALA A 28 -2.31 5.89 -0.28
C ALA A 28 -2.14 7.09 0.66
N PHE A 29 -1.49 6.88 1.82
CA PHE A 29 -1.19 7.93 2.78
C PHE A 29 -0.40 9.08 2.15
N GLY A 30 0.70 8.78 1.47
CA GLY A 30 1.57 9.79 0.86
C GLY A 30 0.84 10.67 -0.17
N ILE A 31 0.04 10.05 -1.05
CA ILE A 31 -0.73 10.78 -2.06
C ILE A 31 -1.81 11.65 -1.40
N LEU A 32 -2.58 11.09 -0.45
CA LEU A 32 -3.60 11.85 0.29
C LEU A 32 -2.99 13.03 1.05
N LYS A 33 -1.86 12.80 1.72
CA LYS A 33 -1.13 13.82 2.46
C LYS A 33 -0.67 14.94 1.55
N ALA A 34 -0.06 14.60 0.41
CA ALA A 34 0.44 15.56 -0.56
C ALA A 34 -0.70 16.38 -1.20
N LEU A 35 -1.86 15.75 -1.47
CA LEU A 35 -3.06 16.44 -1.94
C LEU A 35 -3.60 17.43 -0.90
N ARG A 36 -3.75 17.01 0.37
CA ARG A 36 -4.25 17.88 1.44
C ARG A 36 -3.34 19.08 1.68
N LEU A 37 -2.03 18.87 1.62
CA LEU A 37 -1.02 19.92 1.75
C LEU A 37 -0.79 20.72 0.46
N ARG A 38 -1.49 20.38 -0.63
CA ARG A 38 -1.41 21.04 -1.95
C ARG A 38 -0.02 20.99 -2.59
N TYR A 39 0.80 20.00 -2.23
CA TYR A 39 2.09 19.74 -2.88
C TYR A 39 1.91 19.15 -4.27
N ILE A 40 0.82 18.41 -4.47
CA ILE A 40 0.37 17.91 -5.77
C ILE A 40 -1.10 18.29 -5.98
N LYS A 41 -1.55 18.31 -7.24
CA LYS A 41 -2.92 18.59 -7.65
C LYS A 41 -3.27 17.70 -8.84
N GLY A 42 -4.55 17.38 -9.01
CA GLY A 42 -5.03 16.55 -10.12
C GLY A 42 -6.00 15.48 -9.63
N GLU A 43 -7.09 15.27 -10.38
CA GLU A 43 -8.11 14.26 -10.06
C GLU A 43 -7.54 12.84 -10.22
N GLU A 44 -6.55 12.65 -11.08
CA GLU A 44 -5.84 11.38 -11.26
C GLU A 44 -5.15 10.91 -9.98
N PHE A 45 -4.60 11.83 -9.18
CA PHE A 45 -3.98 11.50 -7.90
C PHE A 45 -5.03 11.18 -6.84
N ARG A 46 -6.16 11.90 -6.85
CA ARG A 46 -7.29 11.61 -5.95
C ARG A 46 -7.88 10.23 -6.26
N ALA A 47 -8.19 9.97 -7.53
CA ALA A 47 -8.69 8.68 -8.00
C ALA A 47 -7.73 7.54 -7.66
N SER A 48 -6.42 7.75 -7.87
CA SER A 48 -5.37 6.80 -7.47
C SER A 48 -5.38 6.54 -5.97
N ALA A 49 -5.45 7.57 -5.12
CA ALA A 49 -5.48 7.41 -3.68
C ALA A 49 -6.73 6.66 -3.21
N ILE A 50 -7.91 6.98 -3.76
CA ILE A 50 -9.16 6.27 -3.45
C ILE A 50 -9.03 4.79 -3.83
N GLN A 51 -8.48 4.49 -5.02
CA GLN A 51 -8.30 3.12 -5.47
C GLN A 51 -7.37 2.34 -4.53
N ALA A 52 -6.28 2.95 -4.09
CA ALA A 52 -5.36 2.34 -3.14
C ALA A 52 -6.01 2.12 -1.75
N VAL A 53 -6.79 3.08 -1.24
CA VAL A 53 -7.52 2.92 0.04
C VAL A 53 -8.53 1.78 -0.03
N LYS A 54 -9.31 1.69 -1.11
CA LYS A 54 -10.24 0.57 -1.32
C LYS A 54 -9.52 -0.77 -1.33
N ALA A 55 -8.34 -0.82 -1.93
CA ALA A 55 -7.53 -2.03 -1.98
C ALA A 55 -6.97 -2.43 -0.61
N VAL A 56 -6.55 -1.45 0.21
CA VAL A 56 -6.14 -1.68 1.60
C VAL A 56 -7.31 -2.22 2.43
N LEU A 57 -8.49 -1.59 2.35
CA LEU A 57 -9.68 -2.04 3.08
C LEU A 57 -10.10 -3.47 2.71
N ALA A 58 -9.98 -3.84 1.43
CA ALA A 58 -10.27 -5.19 0.96
C ALA A 58 -9.29 -6.26 1.49
N LYS A 59 -8.20 -5.86 2.15
CA LYS A 59 -7.19 -6.73 2.75
C LYS A 59 -7.19 -6.70 4.28
N VAL A 60 -8.09 -5.95 4.91
CA VAL A 60 -8.31 -5.98 6.35
C VAL A 60 -9.26 -7.13 6.66
N SER A 61 -8.87 -8.04 7.56
CA SER A 61 -9.70 -9.17 8.00
C SER A 61 -10.84 -8.70 8.92
N GLU A 62 -11.75 -9.63 9.26
CA GLU A 62 -12.83 -9.37 10.21
C GLU A 62 -12.31 -9.03 11.63
N GLU A 63 -11.13 -9.54 11.98
CA GLU A 63 -10.42 -9.27 13.23
C GLU A 63 -9.67 -7.92 13.20
N GLY A 64 -9.67 -7.22 12.06
CA GLY A 64 -9.00 -5.94 11.90
C GLY A 64 -7.52 -6.04 11.50
N GLU A 65 -7.06 -7.21 11.04
CA GLU A 65 -5.68 -7.38 10.59
C GLU A 65 -5.51 -7.09 9.10
N LEU A 66 -4.63 -6.16 8.75
CA LEU A 66 -4.12 -6.02 7.38
C LEU A 66 -3.29 -7.24 6.97
N MET A 67 -3.81 -7.99 5.99
CA MET A 67 -3.19 -9.18 5.41
C MET A 67 -2.33 -8.84 4.18
N GLU A 68 -1.59 -9.83 3.67
CA GLU A 68 -0.70 -9.69 2.50
C GLU A 68 0.39 -8.61 2.68
N VAL A 69 0.93 -8.52 3.90
CA VAL A 69 2.06 -7.66 4.21
C VAL A 69 3.34 -8.48 4.09
N SER A 70 4.32 -8.01 3.32
CA SER A 70 5.64 -8.65 3.23
C SER A 70 6.28 -8.68 4.61
N PHE A 71 6.97 -9.75 5.01
CA PHE A 71 7.71 -9.84 6.28
C PHE A 71 8.89 -8.84 6.37
N GLY A 72 9.58 -8.81 7.52
CA GLY A 72 10.75 -7.96 7.73
C GLY A 72 11.80 -8.16 6.64
N THR A 73 12.03 -7.12 5.83
CA THR A 73 12.82 -7.22 4.59
C THR A 73 14.15 -6.47 4.71
N ALA A 74 15.26 -7.21 4.71
CA ALA A 74 16.60 -6.63 4.57
C ALA A 74 16.94 -6.33 3.10
N MET A 75 18.07 -5.65 2.87
CA MET A 75 18.57 -5.40 1.52
C MET A 75 18.94 -6.71 0.83
N GLY A 76 18.34 -7.00 -0.33
CA GLY A 76 18.62 -8.17 -1.15
C GLY A 76 19.63 -7.88 -2.24
N HIS A 77 20.35 -8.91 -2.69
CA HIS A 77 21.29 -8.81 -3.81
C HIS A 77 20.67 -9.22 -5.16
N THR A 78 19.46 -9.78 -5.16
CA THR A 78 18.74 -10.22 -6.36
C THR A 78 17.28 -9.78 -6.30
N LEU A 79 16.60 -9.76 -7.44
CA LEU A 79 15.15 -9.49 -7.47
C LEU A 79 14.35 -10.62 -6.82
N GLN A 80 14.81 -11.87 -6.99
CA GLN A 80 14.17 -13.06 -6.43
C GLN A 80 14.05 -12.97 -4.90
N HIS A 81 15.07 -12.42 -4.22
CA HIS A 81 15.04 -12.16 -2.78
C HIS A 81 13.75 -11.48 -2.32
N TYR A 82 13.25 -10.50 -3.07
CA TYR A 82 12.04 -9.74 -2.73
C TYR A 82 10.74 -10.48 -3.09
N MET A 83 10.79 -11.35 -4.11
CA MET A 83 9.63 -12.15 -4.55
C MET A 83 9.36 -13.31 -3.60
N ASP A 84 10.39 -13.84 -2.93
CA ASP A 84 10.31 -14.98 -2.02
C ASP A 84 9.96 -14.61 -0.58
N ILE A 85 9.78 -13.31 -0.29
CA ILE A 85 9.46 -12.85 1.06
C ILE A 85 8.04 -13.31 1.44
N ASP A 86 7.95 -13.99 2.58
CA ASP A 86 6.70 -14.43 3.16
C ASP A 86 5.74 -13.27 3.40
N ARG A 87 4.44 -13.57 3.28
CA ARG A 87 3.37 -12.60 3.49
C ARG A 87 2.54 -13.02 4.69
N THR A 88 2.40 -12.12 5.65
CA THR A 88 1.66 -12.35 6.88
C THR A 88 1.13 -11.03 7.44
N SER A 89 0.41 -11.06 8.56
CA SER A 89 0.05 -9.87 9.32
C SER A 89 1.29 -9.34 10.04
N MET A 90 1.58 -8.03 9.93
CA MET A 90 2.76 -7.42 10.53
C MET A 90 2.43 -6.07 11.18
N PRO A 91 3.07 -5.69 12.31
CA PRO A 91 2.77 -4.44 13.02
C PRO A 91 2.89 -3.17 12.16
N TYR A 92 3.90 -3.07 11.29
CA TYR A 92 4.05 -1.91 10.41
C TYR A 92 2.96 -1.85 9.34
N GLY A 93 2.43 -2.99 8.90
CA GLY A 93 1.27 -3.03 8.01
C GLY A 93 0.06 -2.37 8.65
N GLN A 94 -0.23 -2.72 9.91
CA GLN A 94 -1.32 -2.11 10.68
C GLN A 94 -1.10 -0.61 10.88
N ALA A 95 0.11 -0.21 11.27
CA ALA A 95 0.45 1.21 11.45
C ALA A 95 0.25 2.00 10.14
N MET A 96 0.67 1.45 8.99
CA MET A 96 0.49 2.10 7.69
C MET A 96 -0.98 2.18 7.27
N ALA A 97 -1.79 1.15 7.51
CA ALA A 97 -3.23 1.20 7.27
C ALA A 97 -3.90 2.29 8.12
N ILE A 98 -3.58 2.37 9.42
CA ILE A 98 -4.10 3.39 10.32
C ILE A 98 -3.75 4.80 9.81
N MET A 99 -2.50 5.04 9.41
CA MET A 99 -2.09 6.32 8.83
C MET A 99 -2.89 6.65 7.56
N ALA A 100 -3.00 5.70 6.63
CA ALA A 100 -3.70 5.90 5.36
C ALA A 100 -5.19 6.20 5.56
N LEU A 101 -5.88 5.42 6.38
CA LEU A 101 -7.30 5.60 6.68
C LEU A 101 -7.55 6.90 7.47
N GLY A 102 -6.68 7.21 8.43
CA GLY A 102 -6.75 8.47 9.19
C GLY A 102 -6.59 9.70 8.31
N GLU A 103 -5.68 9.67 7.32
CA GLU A 103 -5.54 10.76 6.36
C GLU A 103 -6.71 10.81 5.37
N PHE A 104 -7.26 9.65 4.97
CA PHE A 104 -8.44 9.57 4.10
C PHE A 104 -9.66 10.28 4.72
N LEU A 105 -9.89 10.09 6.02
CA LEU A 105 -10.97 10.78 6.74
C LEU A 105 -10.85 12.31 6.67
N ARG A 106 -9.66 12.90 6.53
CA ARG A 106 -9.47 14.36 6.45
C ARG A 106 -9.67 14.95 5.05
N VAL A 107 -9.71 14.10 4.03
CA VAL A 107 -9.81 14.53 2.62
C VAL A 107 -11.24 14.38 2.11
N PHE A 108 -12.06 13.55 2.74
CA PHE A 108 -13.43 13.22 2.34
C PHE A 108 -14.51 13.67 3.35
N ILE A 109 -14.10 14.22 4.50
CA ILE A 109 -14.94 14.97 5.43
C ILE A 109 -14.47 16.42 5.39
#